data_AF-A0A956S601-F1
#
_entry.id   AF-A0A956S601-F1
#
_cell.length_a   1.000
_cell.length_b   1.000
_cell.length_c   1.000
_cell.angle_alpha   90.00
_cell.angle_beta   90.00
_cell.angle_gamma   90.00
#
_symmetry.space_group_name_H-M   'P 1'
#
loop_
_entity.id
_entity.type
_entity.pdbx_description
1 polymer ?
#
loop_
_entity_poly.entity_id
_entity_poly.type
_entity_poly.pdbx_seq_one_letter_code
_entity_poly.pdbx_strand_id
1 'polypeptide(L)' 'MKVLAIRGATTVTSNNKEEILKETSKLIETIILKNELNNEDIISMCFTMTKDLDAAYPAVA' A
#
# COMPACT_ATOMS: atom_id res chain seq x y z
N MET A 1 -10.66 -21.20 -9.73
CA MET A 1 -10.61 -20.09 -8.75
C MET A 1 -10.80 -18.77 -9.47
N LYS A 2 -11.47 -17.80 -8.84
CA LYS A 2 -11.63 -16.45 -9.38
C LYS A 2 -10.57 -15.55 -8.75
N VAL A 3 -9.81 -14.83 -9.58
CA VAL A 3 -8.85 -13.84 -9.12
C VAL A 3 -9.53 -12.47 -9.09
N LEU A 4 -9.32 -11.71 -8.03
CA LEU A 4 -9.84 -10.36 -7.85
C LEU A 4 -8.68 -9.38 -7.65
N ALA A 5 -8.89 -8.12 -8.01
CA ALA A 5 -7.94 -7.05 -7.75
C ALA A 5 -8.57 -6.03 -6.79
N ILE A 6 -7.84 -5.66 -5.74
CA ILE A 6 -8.26 -4.64 -4.78
C ILE A 6 -7.44 -3.38 -5.00
N ARG A 7 -8.09 -2.22 -4.92
CA ARG A 7 -7.46 -0.91 -5.09
C ARG A 7 -7.45 -0.17 -3.76
N GLY A 8 -6.37 0.56 -3.52
CA GLY A 8 -6.22 1.49 -2.42
C GLY A 8 -5.48 2.74 -2.86
N ALA A 9 -5.70 3.83 -2.12
CA ALA A 9 -4.95 5.07 -2.25
C ALA A 9 -4.89 5.75 -0.88
N THR A 10 -3.77 6.43 -0.60
CA THR A 10 -3.58 7.28 0.58
C THR A 10 -2.75 8.50 0.18
N THR A 11 -2.63 9.47 1.08
CA THR A 11 -1.83 10.68 0.89
C THR A 11 -0.92 10.89 2.08
N VAL A 12 0.26 11.46 1.85
CA VAL A 12 1.18 11.87 2.92
C VAL A 12 1.18 13.39 3.06
N THR A 13 1.51 13.89 4.25
CA THR A 13 1.62 15.34 4.50
C THR A 13 2.98 15.90 4.08
N SER A 14 3.99 15.05 3.96
CA SER A 14 5.36 15.41 3.61
C SER A 14 6.05 14.29 2.83
N ASN A 15 6.84 14.65 1.81
CA ASN A 15 7.69 13.72 1.05
C ASN A 15 8.92 13.32 1.88
N ASN A 16 8.71 12.46 2.87
CA ASN A 16 9.78 11.85 3.64
C ASN A 16 9.52 10.36 3.84
N LYS A 17 10.59 9.60 4.11
CA LYS A 17 10.54 8.15 4.23
C LYS A 17 9.57 7.68 5.31
N GLU A 18 9.55 8.32 6.47
CA GLU A 18 8.73 7.90 7.60
C GLU A 18 7.23 8.01 7.29
N GLU A 19 6.79 9.14 6.76
CA GLU A 19 5.40 9.37 6.36
C GLU A 19 4.97 8.43 5.22
N ILE A 20 5.81 8.25 4.19
CA ILE A 20 5.52 7.33 3.07
C ILE A 20 5.31 5.90 3.56
N LEU A 21 6.22 5.39 4.39
CA LEU A 21 6.12 4.02 4.89
C LEU A 21 4.92 3.86 5.83
N LYS A 22 4.75 4.79 6.78
CA LYS A 22 3.64 4.75 7.75
C LYS A 22 2.26 4.74 7.07
N GLU A 23 2.01 5.65 6.14
CA GLU A 23 0.71 5.70 5.47
C GLU A 23 0.53 4.53 4.49
N THR A 24 1.61 4.00 3.90
CA THR A 24 1.55 2.78 3.07
C THR A 24 1.20 1.55 3.90
N SER A 25 1.87 1.31 5.04
CA SER A 25 1.57 0.16 5.93
C SER A 25 0.11 0.24 6.40
N LYS A 26 -0.34 1.42 6.83
CA LYS A 26 -1.74 1.65 7.25
C LYS A 26 -2.75 1.36 6.14
N LEU A 27 -2.44 1.73 4.89
CA LEU A 27 -3.29 1.41 3.74
C LEU A 27 -3.36 -0.10 3.51
N ILE A 28 -2.23 -0.81 3.52
CA ILE A 28 -2.15 -2.26 3.33
C ILE A 28 -2.91 -2.98 4.44
N GLU A 29 -2.65 -2.64 5.71
CA GLU A 29 -3.36 -3.18 6.88
C GLU A 29 -4.87 -2.96 6.76
N THR A 30 -5.30 -1.77 6.36
CA THR A 30 -6.73 -1.47 6.18
C THR A 30 -7.36 -2.34 5.08
N ILE A 31 -6.65 -2.56 3.97
CA ILE A 31 -7.12 -3.43 2.89
C ILE A 31 -7.24 -4.87 3.37
N ILE A 32 -6.22 -5.40 4.04
CA ILE A 32 -6.19 -6.76 4.57
C ILE A 32 -7.34 -6.96 5.55
N LEU A 33 -7.48 -6.07 6.54
CA LEU A 33 -8.51 -6.16 7.58
C LEU A 33 -9.93 -6.06 7.02
N LYS A 34 -10.19 -5.14 6.09
CA LYS A 34 -11.54 -4.94 5.54
C LYS A 34 -11.99 -6.04 4.58
N ASN A 35 -11.05 -6.79 4.01
CA ASN A 35 -11.33 -7.87 3.07
C ASN A 35 -11.06 -9.26 3.68
N GLU A 36 -10.72 -9.32 4.97
CA GLU A 36 -10.46 -10.56 5.72
C GLU A 36 -9.41 -11.46 5.02
N LEU A 37 -8.36 -10.83 4.46
CA LEU A 37 -7.33 -11.53 3.69
C LEU A 37 -6.26 -12.15 4.60
N ASN A 38 -5.79 -13.33 4.23
CA ASN A 38 -4.56 -13.90 4.75
C ASN A 38 -3.41 -13.70 3.75
N ASN A 39 -2.17 -13.84 4.21
CA ASN A 39 -0.99 -13.68 3.35
C ASN A 39 -0.99 -14.66 2.15
N GLU A 40 -1.57 -15.85 2.32
CA GLU A 40 -1.68 -16.87 1.26
C GLU A 40 -2.71 -16.52 0.17
N ASP A 41 -3.62 -15.57 0.43
CA ASP A 41 -4.60 -15.09 -0.54
C ASP A 41 -4.01 -14.05 -1.52
N ILE A 42 -2.82 -13.51 -1.19
CA ILE A 42 -2.19 -12.40 -1.93
C ILE A 42 -1.22 -12.93 -2.98
N ILE A 43 -1.57 -12.73 -4.26
CA ILE A 43 -0.72 -13.12 -5.39
C ILE A 43 0.42 -12.10 -5.61
N SER A 44 0.10 -10.81 -5.61
CA SER A 44 1.04 -9.73 -5.88
C SER A 44 0.47 -8.37 -5.49
N MET A 45 1.34 -7.41 -5.19
CA MET A 45 0.98 -6.01 -4.99
C MET A 45 1.76 -5.11 -5.94
N CYS A 46 1.07 -4.18 -6.59
CA CYS A 46 1.66 -3.17 -7.46
C CYS A 46 1.44 -1.78 -6.86
N PHE A 47 2.52 -1.01 -6.74
CA PHE A 47 2.50 0.32 -6.15
C PHE A 47 2.82 1.38 -7.20
N THR A 48 2.17 2.53 -7.06
CA THR A 48 2.41 3.73 -7.86
C THR A 48 2.39 4.94 -6.95
N MET A 49 3.19 5.95 -7.24
CA MET A 49 3.21 7.22 -6.54
C MET A 49 3.09 8.37 -7.54
N THR A 50 2.58 9.50 -7.07
CA THR A 50 2.65 10.76 -7.80
C THR A 50 4.10 11.24 -7.89
N LYS A 51 4.41 12.05 -8.91
CA LYS A 51 5.79 12.44 -9.25
C LYS A 51 6.50 13.30 -8.20
N ASP A 52 5.74 13.88 -7.28
CA ASP A 52 6.20 14.72 -6.18
C ASP A 52 6.70 13.90 -4.97
N LEU A 53 6.54 12.58 -4.98
CA LEU A 53 7.04 11.69 -3.95
C LEU A 53 8.21 10.84 -4.48
N ASP A 54 9.40 11.04 -3.91
CA ASP A 54 10.63 10.36 -4.32
C ASP A 54 11.52 9.93 -3.13
N ALA A 55 11.13 10.23 -1.89
CA ALA A 55 11.97 9.99 -0.71
C ALA A 55 12.09 8.50 -0.31
N ALA A 56 11.14 7.64 -0.73
CA ALA A 56 11.17 6.21 -0.46
C ALA A 56 10.28 5.42 -1.44
N TYR A 57 10.66 4.17 -1.70
CA TYR A 57 9.76 3.22 -2.36
C TYR A 57 8.72 2.70 -1.36
N PRO A 58 7.42 2.66 -1.74
CA PRO A 58 6.34 2.29 -0.84
C PRO A 58 6.33 0.79 -0.54
N ALA A 59 6.91 -0.03 -1.42
CA ALA A 59 6.99 -1.48 -1.26
C ALA A 59 7.92 -1.95 -0.11
N VAL A 60 8.59 -1.02 0.59
CA VAL A 60 9.43 -1.30 1.77
C VAL A 60 8.60 -1.36 3.06
N ALA A 61 7.37 -0.83 3.02
CA ALA A 61 6.47 -0.67 4.16
C ALA A 61 5.89 -1.97 4.71
#